data_AF-A0A1L8DYE6-F1
#
_entry.id   AF-A0A1L8DYE6-F1
#
_cell.length_a   1.000
_cell.length_b   1.000
_cell.length_c   1.000
_cell.angle_alpha   90.00
_cell.angle_beta   90.00
_cell.angle_gamma   90.00
#
_symmetry.space_group_name_H-M   'P 1'
#
loop_
_entity.id
_entity.type
_entity.pdbx_description
1 polymer ?
#
loop_
_entity_poly.entity_id
_entity_poly.type
_entity_poly.pdbx_seq_one_letter_code
_entity_poly.pdbx_strand_id
1 'polypeptide(L)'
;IDYSRDAVQEWPIDQAIWSSSMVKTQSLFIFKFLGVFMQFLPGLILDFVAALLKKKRRLLPILRTICYATCKMQFFLLNSWIFDNSKCLSLIQHIKDEDRKDFIYNYYPEITKKRYINICAEGSRRYLLKQSDKTLQATRVKYSVIMIADYTSKVMFFIFILYIFLFKFLAKIYFNVMEIK
;
A
#
# COMPACT_ATOMS: atom_id res chain seq x y z
N ILE A 1 0.97 -4.28 8.71
CA ILE A 1 0.38 -3.86 7.40
C ILE A 1 -1.11 -3.63 7.59
N ASP A 2 -1.77 -4.50 8.36
CA ASP A 2 -3.23 -4.46 8.53
C ASP A 2 -3.73 -3.15 9.12
N TYR A 3 -3.10 -2.66 10.21
CA TYR A 3 -3.49 -1.38 10.83
C TYR A 3 -3.35 -0.16 9.90
N SER A 4 -2.41 -0.20 8.95
CA SER A 4 -2.21 0.90 7.99
C SER A 4 -3.35 0.99 6.99
N ARG A 5 -3.89 -0.16 6.56
CA ARG A 5 -5.03 -0.19 5.64
C ARG A 5 -6.29 0.38 6.32
N ASP A 6 -6.55 -0.04 7.56
CA ASP A 6 -7.69 0.42 8.33
C ASP A 6 -7.60 1.94 8.56
N ALA A 7 -6.42 2.45 8.89
CA ALA A 7 -6.20 3.89 9.07
C ALA A 7 -6.44 4.69 7.78
N VAL A 8 -6.05 4.17 6.62
CA VAL A 8 -6.30 4.84 5.32
C VAL A 8 -7.78 4.79 4.93
N GLN A 9 -8.52 3.76 5.36
CA GLN A 9 -9.98 3.71 5.18
C GLN A 9 -10.71 4.70 6.10
N GLU A 10 -10.22 4.85 7.33
CA GLU A 10 -10.72 5.80 8.33
C GLU A 10 -10.41 7.24 7.92
N TRP A 11 -9.19 7.49 7.43
CA TRP A 11 -8.66 8.81 7.08
C TRP A 11 -8.16 8.85 5.62
N PRO A 12 -9.03 8.63 4.63
CA PRO A 12 -8.64 8.61 3.22
C PRO A 12 -8.25 10.00 2.74
N ILE A 13 -7.47 10.07 1.66
CA ILE A 13 -7.05 11.35 1.04
C ILE A 13 -8.06 11.74 -0.05
N ASP A 14 -8.48 13.00 -0.09
CA ASP A 14 -9.51 13.48 -1.05
C ASP A 14 -9.16 13.21 -2.52
N GLN A 15 -7.88 13.32 -2.84
CA GLN A 15 -7.33 13.16 -4.17
C GLN A 15 -6.92 11.72 -4.51
N ALA A 16 -7.27 10.73 -3.67
CA ALA A 16 -7.02 9.33 -3.99
C ALA A 16 -7.68 8.96 -5.32
N ILE A 17 -6.89 8.29 -6.17
CA ILE A 17 -7.30 7.79 -7.50
C ILE A 17 -7.28 6.27 -7.53
N TRP A 18 -6.34 5.66 -6.81
CA TRP A 18 -6.16 4.22 -6.71
C TRP A 18 -5.83 3.82 -5.28
N SER A 19 -6.14 2.56 -4.94
CA SER A 19 -5.88 1.98 -3.63
C SER A 19 -4.38 1.79 -3.41
N SER A 20 -3.87 2.21 -2.24
CA SER A 20 -2.48 1.98 -1.85
C SER A 20 -2.34 0.59 -1.22
N SER A 21 -2.20 -0.43 -2.07
CA SER A 21 -1.93 -1.80 -1.64
C SER A 21 -0.44 -2.10 -1.69
N MET A 22 0.12 -2.62 -0.59
CA MET A 22 1.55 -2.94 -0.50
C MET A 22 1.75 -4.45 -0.39
N VAL A 23 2.56 -5.01 -1.30
CA VAL A 23 2.98 -6.41 -1.26
C VAL A 23 4.49 -6.45 -1.04
N LYS A 24 4.92 -7.21 -0.04
CA LYS A 24 6.34 -7.48 0.21
C LYS A 24 6.69 -8.84 -0.37
N THR A 25 7.78 -8.91 -1.12
CA THR A 25 8.29 -10.15 -1.70
C THR A 25 9.81 -10.15 -1.66
N GLN A 26 10.40 -11.34 -1.58
CA GLN A 26 11.85 -11.54 -1.60
C GLN A 26 12.39 -11.64 -3.03
N SER A 27 11.53 -11.92 -4.02
CA SER A 27 11.94 -12.06 -5.42
C SER A 27 11.71 -10.77 -6.21
N LEU A 28 12.78 -10.24 -6.80
CA LEU A 28 12.71 -9.07 -7.67
C LEU A 28 11.83 -9.34 -8.90
N PHE A 29 11.83 -10.57 -9.42
CA PHE A 29 10.98 -10.95 -10.55
C PHE A 29 9.50 -10.85 -10.17
N ILE A 30 9.10 -11.44 -9.04
CA ILE A 30 7.72 -11.38 -8.55
C ILE A 30 7.32 -9.93 -8.25
N PHE A 31 8.22 -9.13 -7.68
CA PHE A 31 7.97 -7.72 -7.42
C PHE A 31 7.65 -6.95 -8.71
N LYS A 32 8.50 -7.09 -9.74
CA LYS A 32 8.29 -6.44 -11.04
C LYS A 32 7.02 -6.93 -11.72
N PHE A 33 6.79 -8.24 -11.71
CA PHE A 33 5.60 -8.86 -12.29
C PHE A 33 4.33 -8.32 -11.64
N LEU A 34 4.21 -8.40 -10.31
CA LEU A 34 3.05 -7.86 -9.59
C LEU A 34 2.93 -6.35 -9.77
N GLY A 35 4.02 -5.60 -9.76
CA GLY A 35 3.99 -4.15 -10.00
C GLY A 35 3.37 -3.81 -11.37
N VAL A 36 3.80 -4.51 -12.43
CA VAL A 36 3.27 -4.30 -13.78
C VAL A 36 1.77 -4.64 -13.84
N PHE A 37 1.39 -5.83 -13.38
CA PHE A 37 0.02 -6.32 -13.57
C PHE A 37 -0.99 -5.77 -12.56
N MET A 38 -0.60 -5.50 -11.31
CA MET A 38 -1.51 -5.04 -10.25
C MET A 38 -1.61 -3.52 -10.16
N GLN A 39 -0.62 -2.77 -10.67
CA GLN A 39 -0.56 -1.32 -10.51
C GLN A 39 -0.49 -0.62 -11.87
N PHE A 40 0.51 -0.93 -12.70
CA PHE A 40 0.71 -0.21 -13.96
C PHE A 40 -0.35 -0.53 -15.02
N LEU A 41 -0.75 -1.80 -15.17
CA LEU A 41 -1.75 -2.20 -16.16
C LEU A 41 -3.14 -1.58 -15.84
N PRO A 42 -3.68 -1.66 -14.60
CA PRO A 42 -4.90 -0.94 -14.23
C PRO A 42 -4.73 0.58 -14.40
N GLY A 43 -3.57 1.12 -14.02
CA GLY A 43 -3.26 2.54 -14.19
C GLY A 43 -3.31 3.02 -15.64
N LEU A 44 -2.78 2.20 -16.55
CA LEU A 44 -2.80 2.45 -17.99
C LEU A 44 -4.23 2.43 -18.55
N ILE A 45 -5.02 1.43 -18.17
CA ILE A 45 -6.43 1.33 -18.57
C ILE A 45 -7.21 2.56 -18.08
N LEU A 46 -7.04 2.95 -16.82
CA LEU A 46 -7.73 4.11 -16.25
C LEU A 46 -7.34 5.43 -16.90
N ASP A 47 -6.05 5.67 -17.14
CA ASP A 47 -5.60 6.88 -17.84
C ASP A 47 -6.04 6.87 -19.31
N PHE A 48 -6.15 5.71 -19.96
CA PHE A 48 -6.70 5.58 -21.31
C PHE A 48 -8.20 5.92 -21.34
N VAL A 49 -9.00 5.36 -20.43
CA VAL A 49 -10.42 5.72 -20.29
C VAL A 49 -10.59 7.20 -19.97
N ALA A 50 -9.75 7.76 -19.08
CA ALA A 50 -9.75 9.19 -18.80
C ALA A 50 -9.46 10.01 -20.06
N ALA A 51 -8.53 9.57 -20.92
CA ALA A 51 -8.24 10.21 -22.19
C ALA A 51 -9.44 10.24 -23.13
N LEU A 52 -10.15 9.11 -23.27
CA LEU A 52 -11.36 9.00 -24.08
C LEU A 52 -12.46 9.95 -23.57
N LEU A 53 -12.57 10.09 -22.26
CA LEU A 53 -13.49 11.01 -21.60
C LEU A 53 -13.00 12.47 -21.57
N LYS A 54 -11.90 12.81 -22.27
CA LYS A 54 -11.24 14.12 -22.26
C LYS A 54 -10.87 14.63 -20.85
N LYS A 55 -10.66 13.71 -19.91
CA LYS A 55 -10.18 13.97 -18.54
C LYS A 55 -8.66 13.89 -18.46
N LYS A 56 -8.08 14.53 -17.44
CA LYS A 56 -6.63 14.54 -17.20
C LYS A 56 -6.14 13.15 -16.76
N ARG A 57 -5.11 12.65 -17.44
CA ARG A 57 -4.34 11.45 -17.07
C ARG A 57 -3.46 11.77 -15.88
N ARG A 58 -3.58 11.02 -14.79
CA ARG A 58 -2.88 11.31 -13.53
C ARG A 58 -2.25 10.08 -12.90
N LEU A 59 -2.77 8.89 -13.18
CA LEU A 59 -2.41 7.70 -12.41
C LEU A 59 -1.03 7.15 -12.81
N LEU A 60 -0.71 7.04 -14.10
CA LEU A 60 0.60 6.58 -14.56
C LEU A 60 1.77 7.47 -14.10
N PRO A 61 1.69 8.82 -14.16
CA PRO A 61 2.71 9.67 -13.57
C PRO A 61 2.93 9.40 -12.08
N ILE A 62 1.86 9.25 -11.31
CA ILE A 62 1.95 8.96 -9.87
C ILE A 62 2.63 7.60 -9.63
N LEU A 63 2.21 6.55 -10.34
CA LEU A 63 2.79 5.22 -10.23
C LEU A 63 4.28 5.19 -10.61
N ARG A 64 4.68 5.98 -11.61
CA ARG A 64 6.09 6.13 -12.00
C ARG A 64 6.92 6.76 -10.87
N THR A 65 6.41 7.82 -10.24
CA THR A 65 7.06 8.46 -9.10
C THR A 65 7.19 7.51 -7.92
N ILE A 66 6.13 6.76 -7.61
CA ILE A 66 6.16 5.75 -6.54
C ILE A 66 7.21 4.69 -6.85
N CYS A 67 7.21 4.14 -8.07
CA CYS A 67 8.20 3.14 -8.49
C CYS A 67 9.63 3.67 -8.37
N TYR A 68 9.89 4.89 -8.83
CA TYR A 68 11.20 5.53 -8.71
C TYR A 68 11.64 5.68 -7.25
N ALA A 69 10.75 6.18 -6.39
CA ALA A 69 11.00 6.31 -4.96
C ALA A 69 11.27 4.94 -4.32
N THR A 70 10.50 3.91 -4.64
CA THR A 70 10.71 2.54 -4.15
C THR A 70 12.07 1.99 -4.57
N CYS A 71 12.48 2.17 -5.83
CA CYS A 71 13.80 1.75 -6.30
C CYS A 71 14.93 2.45 -5.53
N LYS A 72 14.79 3.76 -5.25
CA LYS A 72 15.77 4.52 -4.45
C LYS A 72 15.80 4.08 -2.99
N MET A 73 14.64 3.73 -2.43
CA MET A 73 14.52 3.28 -1.04
C MET A 73 14.81 1.78 -0.87
N GLN A 74 15.03 1.03 -1.95
CA GLN A 74 15.17 -0.43 -1.89
C GLN A 74 16.23 -0.89 -0.88
N PHE A 75 17.37 -0.21 -0.83
CA PHE A 75 18.43 -0.51 0.13
C PHE A 75 17.95 -0.38 1.58
N PHE A 76 17.21 0.68 1.91
CA PHE A 76 16.68 0.88 3.25
C PHE A 76 15.53 -0.08 3.59
N LEU A 77 14.73 -0.46 2.59
CA LEU A 77 13.56 -1.31 2.78
C LEU A 77 13.89 -2.81 2.93
N LEU A 78 14.99 -3.27 2.31
CA LEU A 78 15.34 -4.70 2.27
C LEU A 78 16.40 -5.12 3.29
N ASN A 79 17.13 -4.17 3.87
CA ASN A 79 18.13 -4.46 4.90
C ASN A 79 17.56 -4.27 6.30
N SER A 80 17.98 -5.13 7.24
CA SER A 80 17.71 -4.91 8.66
C SER A 80 18.71 -3.91 9.23
N TRP A 81 18.20 -3.02 10.06
CA TRP A 81 19.01 -2.01 10.73
C TRP A 81 18.93 -2.27 12.23
N ILE A 82 20.06 -2.66 12.82
CA ILE A 82 20.19 -2.85 14.25
C ILE A 82 20.80 -1.57 14.81
N PHE A 83 20.03 -0.83 15.58
CA PHE A 83 20.50 0.37 16.26
C PHE A 83 20.76 0.01 17.73
N ASP A 84 22.02 0.09 18.16
CA ASP A 84 22.35 0.02 19.58
C ASP A 84 21.93 1.33 20.25
N ASN A 85 20.83 1.27 21.00
CA ASN A 85 20.29 2.38 21.77
C ASN A 85 20.48 2.17 23.28
N SER A 86 21.35 1.24 23.71
CA SER A 86 21.59 0.91 25.12
C SER A 86 21.91 2.15 25.96
N LYS A 87 22.81 3.03 25.49
CA LYS A 87 23.18 4.29 26.16
C LYS A 87 22.01 5.27 26.25
N CYS A 88 21.18 5.36 25.22
CA CYS A 88 20.01 6.23 25.24
C CYS A 88 18.99 5.73 26.27
N LEU A 89 18.76 4.42 26.33
CA LEU A 89 17.88 3.81 27.32
C LEU A 89 18.44 3.92 28.75
N SER A 90 19.77 3.85 28.94
CA SER A 90 20.35 4.02 30.27
C SER A 90 20.20 5.44 30.82
N LEU A 91 20.10 6.47 29.96
CA LEU A 91 19.87 7.84 30.41
C LEU A 91 18.56 7.97 31.20
N ILE A 92 17.54 7.17 30.88
CA ILE A 92 16.25 7.16 31.59
C ILE A 92 16.44 6.78 33.08
N GLN A 93 17.42 5.93 33.39
CA GLN A 93 17.72 5.52 34.77
C GLN A 93 18.38 6.63 35.59
N HIS A 94 18.95 7.63 34.92
CA HIS A 94 19.66 8.75 35.55
C HIS A 94 18.79 10.02 35.66
N ILE A 95 17.54 9.97 35.19
CA ILE A 95 16.60 11.07 35.38
C ILE A 95 16.22 11.12 36.87
N LYS A 96 16.42 12.30 37.48
CA LYS A 96 16.04 12.54 38.86
C LYS A 96 14.51 12.41 39.02
N ASP A 97 14.05 12.01 40.20
CA ASP A 97 12.62 11.81 40.43
C ASP A 97 11.79 13.11 40.31
N GLU A 98 12.39 14.27 40.60
CA GLU A 98 11.79 15.60 40.39
C GLU A 98 11.50 15.88 38.91
N ASP A 99 12.44 15.52 38.03
CA ASP A 99 12.39 15.74 36.59
C ASP A 99 11.71 14.58 35.85
N ARG A 100 11.47 13.46 36.53
CA ARG A 100 10.95 12.23 35.94
C ARG A 100 9.61 12.46 35.24
N LYS A 101 8.72 13.30 35.76
CA LYS A 101 7.42 13.55 35.10
C LYS A 101 7.55 14.23 33.73
N ASP A 102 8.54 15.10 33.58
CA ASP A 102 8.70 15.92 32.37
C ASP A 102 9.60 15.24 31.32
N PHE A 103 10.55 14.42 31.78
CA PHE A 103 11.58 13.81 30.92
C PHE A 103 11.45 12.30 30.75
N ILE A 104 10.54 11.61 31.46
CA ILE A 104 10.36 10.17 31.28
C ILE A 104 9.84 9.86 29.87
N TYR A 105 10.66 9.15 29.11
CA TYR A 105 10.25 8.60 27.83
C TYR A 105 9.56 7.26 28.08
N ASN A 106 8.23 7.29 28.22
CA ASN A 106 7.45 6.06 28.20
C ASN A 106 7.56 5.46 26.79
N TYR A 107 8.25 4.32 26.69
CA TYR A 107 8.39 3.55 25.45
C TYR A 107 7.03 2.91 25.10
N TYR A 108 6.05 3.74 24.75
CA TYR A 108 4.72 3.43 24.26
C TYR A 108 4.03 2.16 24.82
N PRO A 109 3.82 2.00 26.15
CA PRO A 109 2.87 0.98 26.61
C PRO A 109 1.43 1.38 26.25
N GLU A 110 1.12 2.69 26.26
CA GLU A 110 -0.26 3.20 26.18
C GLU A 110 -0.77 3.46 24.77
N ILE A 111 0.12 3.74 23.81
CA ILE A 111 -0.27 3.98 22.41
C ILE A 111 0.01 2.71 21.63
N THR A 112 -1.04 1.90 21.48
CA THR A 112 -1.02 0.76 20.57
C THR A 112 -0.56 1.24 19.18
N LYS A 113 0.23 0.41 18.46
CA LYS A 113 0.65 0.68 17.07
C LYS A 113 -0.51 1.19 16.19
N LYS A 114 -1.72 0.66 16.39
CA LYS A 114 -2.95 1.11 15.73
C LYS A 114 -3.28 2.59 16.01
N ARG A 115 -3.27 3.01 17.27
CA ARG A 115 -3.57 4.40 17.67
C ARG A 115 -2.54 5.36 17.09
N TYR A 116 -1.26 5.00 17.15
CA TYR A 116 -0.19 5.79 16.54
C TYR A 116 -0.42 6.02 15.04
N ILE A 117 -0.68 4.95 14.29
CA ILE A 117 -0.92 5.03 12.84
C ILE A 117 -2.15 5.89 12.52
N ASN A 118 -3.23 5.76 13.30
CA ASN A 118 -4.43 6.60 13.12
C ASN A 118 -4.14 8.08 13.34
N ILE A 119 -3.43 8.43 14.42
CA ILE A 119 -3.03 9.82 14.69
C ILE A 119 -2.16 10.36 13.56
N CYS A 120 -1.22 9.56 13.04
CA CYS A 120 -0.39 9.95 11.90
C CYS A 120 -1.22 10.17 10.63
N ALA A 121 -2.21 9.31 10.34
CA ALA A 121 -3.05 9.43 9.17
C ALA A 121 -3.93 10.70 9.23
N GLU A 122 -4.59 10.92 10.37
CA GLU A 122 -5.37 12.12 10.67
C GLU A 122 -4.52 13.39 10.58
N GLY A 123 -3.37 13.41 11.25
CA GLY A 123 -2.44 14.54 11.25
C GLY A 123 -1.89 14.84 9.86
N SER A 124 -1.55 13.81 9.08
CA SER A 124 -1.09 13.99 7.70
C SER A 124 -2.17 14.64 6.83
N ARG A 125 -3.43 14.21 6.98
CA ARG A 125 -4.56 14.79 6.24
C ARG A 125 -4.76 16.27 6.60
N ARG A 126 -4.81 16.61 7.89
CA ARG A 126 -5.10 17.98 8.36
C ARG A 126 -3.94 18.94 8.14
N TYR A 127 -2.73 18.54 8.51
CA TYR A 127 -1.59 19.47 8.59
C TYR A 127 -0.69 19.42 7.35
N LEU A 128 -0.40 18.24 6.81
CA LEU A 128 0.47 18.12 5.62
C LEU A 128 -0.31 18.38 4.33
N LEU A 129 -1.49 17.77 4.20
CA LEU A 129 -2.32 17.87 3.00
C LEU A 129 -3.34 19.01 3.06
N LYS A 130 -3.49 19.67 4.22
CA LYS A 130 -4.40 20.80 4.45
C LYS A 130 -5.85 20.50 4.05
N GLN A 131 -6.30 19.26 4.30
CA GLN A 131 -7.66 18.81 3.96
C GLN A 131 -8.62 19.05 5.13
N SER A 132 -9.84 19.47 4.81
CA SER A 132 -10.88 19.69 5.81
C SER A 132 -11.53 18.36 6.22
N ASP A 133 -11.92 18.26 7.49
CA ASP A 133 -12.71 17.12 7.97
C ASP A 133 -14.16 17.15 7.50
N LYS A 134 -14.65 18.32 7.06
CA LYS A 134 -16.02 18.45 6.53
C LYS A 134 -16.26 17.54 5.31
N THR A 135 -15.21 17.27 4.52
CA THR A 135 -15.28 16.40 3.33
C THR A 135 -15.02 14.93 3.65
N LEU A 136 -14.63 14.58 4.89
CA LEU A 136 -14.13 13.26 5.24
C LEU A 136 -15.13 12.14 4.92
N GLN A 137 -16.40 12.32 5.28
CA GLN A 137 -17.41 11.29 5.06
C GLN A 137 -17.65 11.02 3.56
N ALA A 138 -17.68 12.06 2.74
CA ALA A 138 -17.80 11.93 1.28
C ALA A 138 -16.55 11.22 0.70
N THR A 139 -15.36 11.55 1.21
CA THR A 139 -14.10 10.92 0.79
C THR A 139 -14.04 9.45 1.18
N ARG A 140 -14.57 9.06 2.35
CA ARG A 140 -14.71 7.64 2.76
C ARG A 140 -15.55 6.84 1.76
N VAL A 141 -16.71 7.37 1.36
CA VAL A 141 -17.57 6.72 0.36
C VAL A 141 -16.83 6.57 -0.98
N LYS A 142 -16.20 7.64 -1.47
CA LYS A 142 -15.38 7.60 -2.69
C LYS A 142 -14.26 6.56 -2.60
N TYR A 143 -13.57 6.52 -1.47
CA TYR A 143 -12.46 5.59 -1.26
C TYR A 143 -12.91 4.12 -1.23
N SER A 144 -14.09 3.84 -0.67
CA SER A 144 -14.70 2.51 -0.73
C SER A 144 -14.92 2.02 -2.17
N VAL A 145 -15.36 2.91 -3.08
CA VAL A 145 -15.49 2.57 -4.51
C VAL A 145 -14.11 2.26 -5.13
N ILE A 146 -13.09 3.06 -4.80
CA ILE A 146 -11.71 2.81 -5.26
C ILE A 146 -11.21 1.45 -4.78
N MET A 147 -11.51 1.07 -3.53
CA MET A 147 -11.12 -0.23 -3.01
C MET A 147 -11.84 -1.38 -3.70
N ILE A 148 -13.15 -1.25 -3.93
CA ILE A 148 -13.91 -2.27 -4.67
C ILE A 148 -13.28 -2.45 -6.07
N ALA A 149 -12.98 -1.36 -6.77
CA ALA A 149 -12.32 -1.43 -8.08
C ALA A 149 -10.95 -2.13 -8.03
N ASP A 150 -10.12 -1.84 -7.02
CA ASP A 150 -8.82 -2.50 -6.81
C ASP A 150 -8.98 -4.01 -6.52
N TYR A 151 -9.90 -4.39 -5.63
CA TYR A 151 -10.18 -5.80 -5.34
C TYR A 151 -10.71 -6.53 -6.57
N THR A 152 -11.67 -5.95 -7.30
CA THR A 152 -12.19 -6.52 -8.54
C THR A 152 -11.07 -6.70 -9.57
N SER A 153 -10.19 -5.72 -9.73
CA SER A 153 -9.04 -5.82 -10.65
C SER A 153 -8.12 -7.00 -10.28
N LYS A 154 -7.85 -7.21 -8.99
CA LYS A 154 -7.03 -8.33 -8.51
C LYS A 154 -7.70 -9.67 -8.73
N VAL A 155 -8.98 -9.78 -8.38
CA VAL A 155 -9.77 -11.02 -8.58
C VAL A 155 -9.83 -11.39 -10.06
N MET A 156 -10.12 -10.42 -10.94
CA MET A 156 -10.13 -10.63 -12.38
C MET A 156 -8.78 -11.13 -12.90
N PHE A 157 -7.68 -10.58 -12.39
CA PHE A 157 -6.35 -11.06 -12.77
C PHE A 157 -6.08 -12.51 -12.34
N PHE A 158 -6.44 -12.89 -11.11
CA PHE A 158 -6.28 -14.26 -10.64
C PHE A 158 -7.16 -15.24 -11.44
N ILE A 159 -8.40 -14.86 -11.75
CA ILE A 159 -9.28 -15.64 -12.63
C ILE A 159 -8.66 -15.81 -14.02
N PHE A 160 -8.09 -14.75 -14.59
CA PHE A 160 -7.43 -14.80 -15.89
C PHE A 160 -6.22 -15.75 -15.89
N ILE A 161 -5.37 -15.72 -14.85
CA ILE A 161 -4.27 -16.67 -14.68
C ILE A 161 -4.80 -18.10 -14.60
N LEU A 162 -5.83 -18.34 -13.77
CA LEU A 162 -6.42 -19.66 -13.61
C LEU A 162 -6.98 -20.19 -14.93
N TYR A 163 -7.65 -19.33 -15.71
CA TYR A 163 -8.16 -19.67 -17.03
C TYR A 163 -7.05 -20.11 -17.99
N ILE A 164 -5.94 -19.37 -18.08
CA ILE A 164 -4.79 -19.75 -18.93
C ILE A 164 -4.23 -21.11 -18.50
N PHE A 165 -4.11 -21.34 -17.19
CA PHE A 165 -3.59 -22.59 -16.67
C PHE A 165 -4.50 -23.78 -17.01
N LEU A 166 -5.80 -23.66 -16.78
CA LEU A 166 -6.80 -24.68 -17.11
C LEU A 166 -6.84 -24.95 -18.61
N PHE A 167 -6.81 -23.91 -19.45
CA PHE A 167 -6.79 -24.05 -20.89
C PHE A 167 -5.57 -24.85 -21.37
N LYS A 168 -4.37 -24.53 -20.86
CA LYS A 168 -3.15 -25.28 -21.18
C LYS A 168 -3.21 -26.73 -20.70
N PHE A 169 -3.76 -26.96 -19.51
CA PHE A 169 -3.93 -28.29 -18.95
C PHE A 169 -4.88 -29.15 -19.80
N LEU A 170 -6.04 -28.60 -20.18
CA LEU A 170 -7.01 -29.26 -21.04
C LEU A 170 -6.44 -29.54 -22.44
N ALA A 171 -5.73 -28.57 -23.03
CA ALA A 171 -5.07 -28.76 -24.32
C ALA A 171 -4.04 -29.91 -24.25
N LYS A 172 -3.24 -29.97 -23.18
CA LYS A 172 -2.28 -31.08 -22.97
C LYS A 172 -2.98 -32.44 -22.88
N ILE A 173 -4.10 -32.53 -22.16
CA ILE A 173 -4.89 -33.77 -22.08
C ILE A 173 -5.42 -34.14 -23.47
N TYR A 174 -5.97 -33.17 -24.21
CA TYR A 174 -6.51 -33.39 -25.55
C TYR A 174 -5.46 -33.95 -26.51
N PHE A 175 -4.25 -33.37 -26.55
CA PHE A 175 -3.16 -33.87 -27.38
C PHE A 175 -2.69 -35.26 -26.96
N ASN A 176 -2.53 -35.53 -25.66
CA ASN A 176 -2.16 -36.87 -25.19
C ASN A 176 -3.19 -37.95 -25.55
N VAL A 177 -4.49 -37.63 -25.52
CA VAL A 177 -5.54 -38.58 -25.92
C VAL A 177 -5.54 -38.83 -27.43
N MET A 178 -5.21 -37.83 -28.23
CA MET A 178 -5.11 -37.96 -29.69
C MET A 178 -3.87 -38.73 -30.14
N GLU A 179 -2.75 -38.67 -29.42
CA GLU A 179 -1.54 -39.47 -29.72
C GLU A 179 -1.68 -40.96 -29.38
N ILE A 180 -2.65 -41.34 -28.54
CA ILE A 180 -2.91 -42.75 -28.16
C ILE A 180 -3.86 -43.45 -29.14
N LYS A 181 -4.54 -42.70 -30.02
CA LYS A 181 -5.44 -43.23 -31.07
C LYS A 181 -4.71 -43.34 -32.41
#